data_AF-A0A225UJB7-F1
#
_entry.id   AF-A0A225UJB7-F1
#
_cell.length_a   1.000
_cell.length_b   1.000
_cell.length_c   1.000
_cell.angle_alpha   90.00
_cell.angle_beta   90.00
_cell.angle_gamma   90.00
#
_symmetry.space_group_name_H-M   'P 1'
#
loop_
_entity.id
_entity.type
_entity.pdbx_description
1 polymer ?
#
loop_
_entity_poly.entity_id
_entity_poly.type
_entity_poly.pdbx_seq_one_letter_code
_entity_poly.pdbx_strand_id
1 'polypeptide(L)'
;MEDSTSSDIQDLETYFGSKMEVNFQTLKEKYMSGQAPATPWASSYWPSFQDGINHAWKNGEPGPSEKYAKAYGLDVTDFKNKISASSGVDAHSDNRECTASSDCKSLNDGSICAKRDGSSTGYCIPGWFGICHAWAPAAILEPEPQCDVTKNGVTFHVMDIKGLVTSIYDGAAIETVFTGARFNGPDTPANKDQYGRFTDAARRDLGA
;
A
#
# COMPACT_ATOMS: atom_id res chain seq x y z
N MET A 1 16.30 -6.95 5.79
CA MET A 1 17.65 -7.33 5.31
C MET A 1 18.52 -6.11 5.51
N GLU A 2 19.51 -6.21 6.39
CA GLU A 2 20.62 -5.25 6.48
C GLU A 2 21.70 -5.77 5.52
N ASP A 3 22.09 -4.92 4.58
CA ASP A 3 23.07 -5.10 3.50
C ASP A 3 22.94 -6.39 2.66
N SER A 4 22.39 -6.27 1.45
CA SER A 4 22.82 -7.16 0.37
C SER A 4 24.20 -6.68 -0.10
N THR A 5 25.14 -7.62 -0.16
CA THR A 5 26.45 -7.40 -0.79
C THR A 5 26.38 -7.31 -2.33
N SER A 6 25.19 -7.56 -2.92
CA SER A 6 24.86 -7.20 -4.29
C SER A 6 24.46 -5.73 -4.33
N SER A 7 25.08 -4.96 -5.21
CA SER A 7 24.60 -3.60 -5.45
C SER A 7 23.18 -3.69 -6.00
N ASP A 8 22.29 -2.80 -5.59
CA ASP A 8 20.92 -2.69 -6.15
C ASP A 8 20.94 -2.68 -7.69
N ILE A 9 22.01 -2.12 -8.26
CA ILE A 9 22.31 -2.13 -9.69
C ILE A 9 22.38 -3.56 -10.25
N GLN A 10 23.06 -4.50 -9.58
CA GLN A 10 23.19 -5.87 -10.07
C GLN A 10 21.84 -6.60 -10.11
N ASP A 11 20.98 -6.36 -9.13
CA ASP A 11 19.65 -6.96 -9.09
C ASP A 11 18.78 -6.43 -10.24
N LEU A 12 18.86 -5.11 -10.50
CA LEU A 12 18.22 -4.49 -11.66
C LEU A 12 18.81 -5.02 -12.99
N GLU A 13 20.14 -5.09 -13.13
CA GLU A 13 20.79 -5.61 -14.34
C GLU A 13 20.43 -7.07 -14.63
N THR A 14 20.28 -7.87 -13.58
CA THR A 14 19.86 -9.27 -13.68
C THR A 14 18.42 -9.36 -14.16
N TYR A 15 17.51 -8.58 -13.56
CA TYR A 15 16.10 -8.54 -13.95
C TYR A 15 15.90 -8.02 -15.38
N PHE A 16 16.55 -6.93 -15.75
CA PHE A 16 16.43 -6.31 -17.08
C PHE A 16 17.31 -6.98 -18.14
N GLY A 17 18.19 -7.91 -17.77
CA GLY A 17 19.11 -8.59 -18.69
C GLY A 17 20.07 -7.64 -19.42
N SER A 18 20.34 -6.45 -18.87
CA SER A 18 21.15 -5.41 -19.49
C SER A 18 21.89 -4.58 -18.45
N LYS A 19 23.04 -4.02 -18.84
CA LYS A 19 23.83 -3.14 -17.98
C LYS A 19 23.15 -1.80 -17.77
N MET A 20 23.17 -1.29 -16.54
CA MET A 20 22.63 0.02 -16.22
C MET A 20 23.57 1.13 -16.70
N GLU A 21 23.02 2.19 -17.28
CA GLU A 21 23.80 3.39 -17.60
C GLU A 21 24.04 4.20 -16.32
N VAL A 22 25.31 4.36 -15.94
CA VAL A 22 25.72 5.04 -14.70
C VAL A 22 26.50 6.33 -14.99
N ASN A 23 26.84 6.60 -16.24
CA ASN A 23 27.53 7.81 -16.63
C ASN A 23 26.56 9.00 -16.63
N PHE A 24 26.77 9.92 -15.68
CA PHE A 24 25.93 11.11 -15.52
C PHE A 24 25.79 11.92 -16.81
N GLN A 25 26.88 12.13 -17.56
CA GLN A 25 26.81 12.92 -18.79
C GLN A 25 25.96 12.23 -19.85
N THR A 26 26.04 10.90 -19.96
CA THR A 26 25.22 10.12 -20.89
C THR A 26 23.75 10.15 -20.50
N LEU A 27 23.42 9.97 -19.22
CA LEU A 27 22.07 10.14 -18.70
C LEU A 27 21.52 11.53 -19.01
N LYS A 28 22.34 12.57 -18.77
CA LYS A 28 21.99 13.97 -18.99
C LYS A 28 21.88 14.36 -20.47
N GLU A 29 22.59 13.70 -21.37
CA GLU A 29 22.54 14.07 -22.80
C GLU A 29 21.50 13.25 -23.56
N LYS A 30 21.31 11.97 -23.20
CA LYS A 30 20.50 11.02 -23.97
C LYS A 30 19.21 10.59 -23.28
N TYR A 31 19.14 10.65 -21.95
CA TYR A 31 18.07 10.06 -21.15
C TYR A 31 17.49 11.04 -20.12
N MET A 32 17.42 12.34 -20.48
CA MET A 32 16.93 13.41 -19.59
C MET A 32 15.48 13.28 -19.14
N SER A 33 14.70 12.47 -19.86
CA SER A 33 13.29 12.24 -19.57
C SER A 33 12.95 10.79 -19.89
N GLY A 34 12.07 10.20 -19.09
CA GLY A 34 11.47 8.90 -19.35
C GLY A 34 9.99 8.94 -19.05
N GLN A 35 9.21 8.15 -19.78
CA GLN A 35 7.79 7.95 -19.53
C GLN A 35 7.50 6.46 -19.57
N ALA A 36 6.74 5.97 -18.59
CA ALA A 36 6.23 4.61 -18.63
C ALA A 36 5.30 4.44 -19.85
N PRO A 37 5.35 3.30 -20.58
CA PRO A 37 4.47 3.09 -21.73
C PRO A 37 2.97 3.18 -21.39
N ALA A 38 2.60 2.79 -20.17
CA ALA A 38 1.28 2.96 -19.61
C ALA A 38 1.37 3.74 -18.30
N THR A 39 0.47 4.70 -18.12
CA THR A 39 0.35 5.44 -16.86
C THR A 39 -0.33 4.55 -15.82
N PRO A 40 0.29 4.28 -14.67
CA PRO A 40 -0.37 3.54 -13.61
C PRO A 40 -1.65 4.24 -13.15
N TRP A 41 -2.72 3.48 -12.92
CA TRP A 41 -4.02 4.08 -12.60
C TRP A 41 -4.11 4.60 -11.17
N ALA A 42 -4.80 5.74 -11.00
CA ALA A 42 -5.06 6.34 -9.70
C ALA A 42 -6.15 5.58 -8.92
N SER A 43 -6.00 5.47 -7.61
CA SER A 43 -7.02 4.89 -6.71
C SER A 43 -6.81 5.36 -5.26
N SER A 44 -7.64 4.85 -4.37
CA SER A 44 -7.43 4.91 -2.93
C SER A 44 -6.37 3.89 -2.50
N TYR A 45 -5.70 4.17 -1.39
CA TYR A 45 -4.88 3.19 -0.67
C TYR A 45 -5.71 2.30 0.28
N TRP A 46 -7.04 2.44 0.24
CA TRP A 46 -8.03 1.69 1.03
C TRP A 46 -7.65 1.66 2.52
N PRO A 47 -7.84 2.79 3.22
CA PRO A 47 -7.28 2.98 4.54
C PRO A 47 -7.86 1.99 5.55
N SER A 48 -7.00 1.41 6.39
CA SER A 48 -7.42 0.46 7.42
C SER A 48 -8.40 1.09 8.40
N PHE A 49 -8.25 2.39 8.70
CA PHE A 49 -9.15 3.11 9.59
C PHE A 49 -10.59 3.26 9.04
N GLN A 50 -10.77 3.16 7.72
CA GLN A 50 -12.08 3.16 7.05
C GLN A 50 -12.62 1.74 6.82
N ASP A 51 -11.98 0.73 7.41
CA ASP A 51 -12.25 -0.68 7.20
C ASP A 51 -11.90 -1.19 5.78
N GLY A 52 -10.89 -0.59 5.15
CA GLY A 52 -10.35 -1.03 3.86
C GLY A 52 -11.39 -1.00 2.75
N ILE A 53 -11.50 -2.09 1.98
CA ILE A 53 -12.48 -2.20 0.89
C ILE A 53 -13.92 -2.50 1.37
N ASN A 54 -14.16 -2.58 2.69
CA ASN A 54 -15.52 -2.54 3.23
C ASN A 54 -16.13 -1.13 3.15
N HIS A 55 -15.29 -0.09 3.05
CA HIS A 55 -15.73 1.30 3.02
C HIS A 55 -16.71 1.56 1.85
N ALA A 56 -17.89 2.09 2.19
CA ALA A 56 -18.85 2.60 1.22
C ALA A 56 -18.38 3.95 0.66
N TRP A 57 -17.49 3.92 -0.32
CA TRP A 57 -16.91 5.13 -0.94
C TRP A 57 -17.93 5.97 -1.72
N LYS A 58 -19.03 5.36 -2.17
CA LYS A 58 -20.12 6.02 -2.89
C LYS A 58 -21.36 6.08 -2.02
N ASN A 59 -21.86 7.29 -1.75
CA ASN A 59 -23.02 7.49 -0.89
C ASN A 59 -24.26 6.76 -1.45
N GLY A 60 -24.97 6.05 -0.57
CA GLY A 60 -26.16 5.27 -0.92
C GLY A 60 -25.87 3.90 -1.54
N GLU A 61 -24.60 3.50 -1.67
CA GLU A 61 -24.21 2.21 -2.23
C GLU A 61 -23.32 1.40 -1.27
N PRO A 62 -23.38 0.06 -1.33
CA PRO A 62 -22.47 -0.79 -0.58
C PRO A 62 -21.02 -0.65 -1.07
N GLY A 63 -20.06 -0.87 -0.17
CA GLY A 63 -18.63 -0.93 -0.51
C GLY A 63 -18.26 -2.15 -1.36
N PRO A 64 -17.03 -2.16 -1.93
CA PRO A 64 -16.56 -3.21 -2.85
C PRO A 64 -16.73 -4.64 -2.30
N SER A 65 -16.37 -4.88 -1.04
CA SER A 65 -16.49 -6.22 -0.41
C SER A 65 -17.92 -6.74 -0.39
N GLU A 66 -18.87 -5.88 -0.05
CA GLU A 66 -20.28 -6.26 0.05
C GLU A 66 -20.89 -6.50 -1.34
N LYS A 67 -20.51 -5.70 -2.33
CA LYS A 67 -20.88 -5.95 -3.73
C LYS A 67 -20.36 -7.30 -4.20
N TYR A 68 -19.10 -7.62 -3.90
CA TYR A 68 -18.49 -8.90 -4.24
C TYR A 68 -19.25 -10.07 -3.59
N ALA A 69 -19.45 -10.00 -2.27
CA ALA A 69 -20.17 -11.05 -1.54
C ALA A 69 -21.58 -11.28 -2.13
N LYS A 70 -22.35 -10.22 -2.39
CA LYS A 70 -23.68 -10.31 -3.02
C LYS A 70 -23.63 -10.93 -4.41
N ALA A 71 -22.71 -10.49 -5.26
CA ALA A 71 -22.63 -10.98 -6.64
C ALA A 71 -22.26 -12.45 -6.73
N TYR A 72 -21.49 -12.97 -5.77
CA TYR A 72 -21.02 -14.36 -5.74
C TYR A 72 -21.79 -15.26 -4.76
N GLY A 73 -22.87 -14.76 -4.14
CA GLY A 73 -23.70 -15.55 -3.23
C GLY A 73 -22.99 -15.96 -1.94
N LEU A 74 -22.04 -15.13 -1.48
CA LEU A 74 -21.33 -15.32 -0.20
C LEU A 74 -22.10 -14.66 0.94
N ASP A 75 -21.85 -15.10 2.17
CA ASP A 75 -22.35 -14.41 3.36
C ASP A 75 -21.66 -13.04 3.48
N VAL A 76 -22.44 -11.97 3.40
CA VAL A 76 -21.94 -10.59 3.41
C VAL A 76 -21.22 -10.27 4.71
N THR A 77 -21.73 -10.74 5.84
CA THR A 77 -21.19 -10.41 7.16
C THR A 77 -19.85 -11.10 7.37
N ASP A 78 -19.79 -12.41 7.12
CA ASP A 78 -18.57 -13.22 7.17
C ASP A 78 -17.50 -12.67 6.23
N PHE A 79 -17.87 -12.34 4.98
CA PHE A 79 -16.92 -11.80 4.01
C PHE A 79 -16.34 -10.45 4.47
N LYS A 80 -17.19 -9.51 4.91
CA LYS A 80 -16.72 -8.21 5.43
C LYS A 80 -15.87 -8.38 6.70
N ASN A 81 -16.20 -9.33 7.57
CA ASN A 81 -15.40 -9.63 8.76
C ASN A 81 -14.00 -10.12 8.38
N LYS A 82 -13.89 -11.03 7.40
CA LYS A 82 -12.59 -11.52 6.91
C LYS A 82 -11.75 -10.41 6.28
N ILE A 83 -12.37 -9.52 5.52
CA ILE A 83 -11.68 -8.33 4.99
C ILE A 83 -11.18 -7.44 6.12
N SER A 84 -12.03 -7.15 7.12
CA SER A 84 -11.67 -6.31 8.26
C SER A 84 -10.48 -6.89 9.04
N ALA A 85 -10.52 -8.20 9.30
CA ALA A 85 -9.47 -8.93 10.01
C ALA A 85 -8.16 -9.03 9.22
N SER A 86 -8.21 -8.93 7.89
CA SER A 86 -7.01 -9.01 7.02
C SER A 86 -6.31 -7.67 6.91
N SER A 87 -7.03 -6.59 6.62
CA SER A 87 -6.42 -5.28 6.31
C SER A 87 -7.26 -4.06 6.74
N GLY A 88 -8.41 -4.28 7.38
CA GLY A 88 -9.30 -3.23 7.87
C GLY A 88 -9.11 -2.92 9.35
N VAL A 89 -10.23 -2.62 10.04
CA VAL A 89 -10.21 -2.22 11.45
C VAL A 89 -9.80 -3.36 12.38
N ASP A 90 -10.34 -4.57 12.17
CA ASP A 90 -10.12 -5.71 13.06
C ASP A 90 -8.71 -6.30 12.95
N ALA A 91 -7.98 -6.03 11.86
CA ALA A 91 -6.56 -6.35 11.71
C ALA A 91 -5.68 -5.63 12.75
N HIS A 92 -6.22 -4.62 13.42
CA HIS A 92 -5.55 -3.82 14.46
C HIS A 92 -6.25 -3.94 15.82
N SER A 93 -6.87 -5.09 16.09
CA SER A 93 -7.59 -5.35 17.35
C SER A 93 -6.68 -5.33 18.60
N ASP A 94 -5.38 -5.49 18.44
CA ASP A 94 -4.39 -5.33 19.52
C ASP A 94 -4.05 -3.87 19.84
N ASN A 95 -4.52 -2.90 19.03
CA ASN A 95 -4.32 -1.49 19.31
C ASN A 95 -5.23 -1.01 20.45
N ARG A 96 -4.94 0.20 20.95
CA ARG A 96 -5.75 0.85 21.98
C ARG A 96 -7.22 0.99 21.53
N GLU A 97 -8.14 0.43 22.31
CA GLU A 97 -9.57 0.65 22.14
C GLU A 97 -9.97 2.12 22.31
N CYS A 98 -10.98 2.55 21.56
CA CYS A 98 -11.45 3.94 21.57
C CYS A 98 -12.96 4.04 21.29
N THR A 99 -13.52 5.17 21.70
CA THR A 99 -14.90 5.58 21.37
C THR A 99 -14.95 6.93 20.67
N ALA A 100 -13.89 7.73 20.72
CA ALA A 100 -13.74 8.97 19.98
C ALA A 100 -12.28 9.21 19.61
N SER A 101 -12.02 9.99 18.56
CA SER A 101 -10.64 10.30 18.14
C SER A 101 -9.84 11.07 19.20
N SER A 102 -10.50 11.66 20.20
CA SER A 102 -9.82 12.23 21.39
C SER A 102 -9.03 11.18 22.18
N ASP A 103 -9.51 9.94 22.20
CA ASP A 103 -8.91 8.84 22.97
C ASP A 103 -7.53 8.45 22.40
N CYS A 104 -7.29 8.75 21.13
CA CYS A 104 -6.06 8.42 20.41
C CYS A 104 -5.00 9.54 20.46
N LYS A 105 -5.36 10.77 20.86
CA LYS A 105 -4.47 11.94 20.77
C LYS A 105 -3.14 11.76 21.51
N SER A 106 -3.15 11.05 22.64
CA SER A 106 -1.94 10.86 23.45
C SER A 106 -0.89 9.97 22.78
N LEU A 107 -1.23 9.27 21.69
CA LEU A 107 -0.30 8.43 20.94
C LEU A 107 0.66 9.26 20.07
N ASN A 108 0.27 10.48 19.68
CA ASN A 108 1.08 11.40 18.87
C ASN A 108 1.61 10.80 17.54
N ASP A 109 0.87 9.84 16.97
CA ASP A 109 1.24 9.07 15.78
C ASP A 109 0.27 9.29 14.59
N GLY A 110 -0.67 10.22 14.73
CA GLY A 110 -1.73 10.46 13.74
C GLY A 110 -2.87 9.45 13.80
N SER A 111 -2.99 8.68 14.87
CA SER A 111 -4.10 7.75 15.07
C SER A 111 -5.45 8.44 15.20
N ILE A 112 -6.45 7.84 14.56
CA ILE A 112 -7.86 8.20 14.66
C ILE A 112 -8.66 6.99 15.15
N CYS A 113 -9.81 7.27 15.79
CA CYS A 113 -10.64 6.19 16.31
C CYS A 113 -11.40 5.52 15.17
N ALA A 114 -10.87 4.40 14.69
CA ALA A 114 -11.39 3.64 13.58
C ALA A 114 -12.48 2.68 14.06
N LYS A 115 -13.70 2.83 13.55
CA LYS A 115 -14.85 2.01 13.92
C LYS A 115 -15.44 1.36 12.69
N ARG A 116 -15.81 0.10 12.81
CA ARG A 116 -16.61 -0.59 11.81
C ARG A 116 -18.01 0.00 11.74
N ASP A 117 -18.64 -0.04 10.57
CA ASP A 117 -20.01 0.43 10.39
C ASP A 117 -20.95 -0.24 11.39
N GLY A 118 -21.71 0.57 12.13
CA GLY A 118 -22.62 0.11 13.18
C GLY A 118 -21.98 -0.19 14.54
N SER A 119 -20.65 -0.10 14.69
CA SER A 119 -19.98 -0.25 15.98
C SER A 119 -19.90 1.07 16.76
N SER A 120 -20.06 0.99 18.08
CA SER A 120 -19.88 2.14 18.98
C SER A 120 -18.43 2.31 19.45
N THR A 121 -17.64 1.23 19.41
CA THR A 121 -16.23 1.16 19.78
C THR A 121 -15.36 0.79 18.58
N GLY A 122 -14.07 1.01 18.71
CA GLY A 122 -13.08 0.63 17.71
C GLY A 122 -11.66 0.74 18.24
N TYR A 123 -10.70 0.92 17.35
CA TYR A 123 -9.27 0.95 17.71
C TYR A 123 -8.59 2.22 17.18
N CYS A 124 -7.58 2.71 17.90
CA CYS A 124 -6.73 3.79 17.44
C CYS A 124 -5.81 3.29 16.33
N ILE A 125 -6.06 3.74 15.09
CA ILE A 125 -5.31 3.32 13.90
C ILE A 125 -4.69 4.56 13.24
N PRO A 126 -3.37 4.57 12.95
CA PRO A 126 -2.73 5.65 12.20
C PRO A 126 -3.43 5.90 10.87
N GLY A 127 -3.75 7.16 10.58
CA GLY A 127 -4.52 7.51 9.38
C GLY A 127 -3.84 7.19 8.06
N TRP A 128 -2.57 6.80 8.05
CA TRP A 128 -1.82 6.41 6.85
C TRP A 128 -1.79 4.90 6.58
N PHE A 129 -2.24 4.08 7.53
CA PHE A 129 -2.30 2.62 7.34
C PHE A 129 -3.30 2.26 6.23
N GLY A 130 -2.89 1.35 5.36
CA GLY A 130 -3.70 0.76 4.31
C GLY A 130 -2.85 -0.06 3.36
N ILE A 131 -3.43 -0.42 2.22
CA ILE A 131 -2.87 -1.34 1.24
C ILE A 131 -2.27 -0.60 0.04
N CYS A 132 -1.61 0.54 0.28
CA CYS A 132 -0.91 1.31 -0.76
C CYS A 132 0.17 0.48 -1.47
N HIS A 133 0.84 -0.40 -0.73
CA HIS A 133 1.85 -1.32 -1.23
C HIS A 133 1.28 -2.36 -2.21
N ALA A 134 -0.02 -2.65 -2.14
CA ALA A 134 -0.74 -3.52 -3.07
C ALA A 134 -1.33 -2.73 -4.26
N TRP A 135 -1.80 -1.50 -4.01
CA TRP A 135 -2.33 -0.64 -5.07
C TRP A 135 -1.26 -0.28 -6.10
N ALA A 136 -0.05 0.07 -5.65
CA ALA A 136 1.03 0.50 -6.54
C ALA A 136 1.38 -0.54 -7.63
N PRO A 137 1.66 -1.83 -7.31
CA PRO A 137 1.89 -2.84 -8.34
C PRO A 137 0.62 -3.16 -9.15
N ALA A 138 -0.56 -3.20 -8.52
CA ALA A 138 -1.83 -3.39 -9.26
C ALA A 138 -2.04 -2.29 -10.32
N ALA A 139 -1.68 -1.05 -10.00
CA ALA A 139 -1.76 0.09 -10.89
C ALA A 139 -0.83 -0.02 -12.11
N ILE A 140 0.33 -0.63 -11.92
CA ILE A 140 1.35 -0.82 -12.97
C ILE A 140 1.01 -2.03 -13.85
N LEU A 141 0.59 -3.14 -13.23
CA LEU A 141 0.50 -4.46 -13.88
C LEU A 141 -0.88 -4.75 -14.48
N GLU A 142 -1.94 -4.18 -13.92
CA GLU A 142 -3.30 -4.41 -14.40
C GLU A 142 -3.79 -3.27 -15.28
N PRO A 143 -4.50 -3.55 -16.39
CA PRO A 143 -5.18 -2.52 -17.15
C PRO A 143 -6.23 -1.82 -16.27
N GLU A 144 -6.30 -0.50 -16.39
CA GLU A 144 -7.27 0.28 -15.62
C GLU A 144 -8.71 -0.11 -15.99
N PRO A 145 -9.58 -0.45 -15.01
CA PRO A 145 -10.99 -0.66 -15.28
C PRO A 145 -11.63 0.63 -15.85
N GLN A 146 -12.31 0.52 -17.00
CA GLN A 146 -12.80 1.69 -17.76
C GLN A 146 -14.29 1.97 -17.59
N CYS A 147 -15.09 0.96 -17.24
CA CYS A 147 -16.54 1.06 -17.20
C CYS A 147 -17.15 0.20 -16.10
N ASP A 148 -18.41 0.51 -15.80
CA ASP A 148 -19.21 -0.28 -14.88
C ASP A 148 -19.47 -1.69 -15.45
N VAL A 149 -19.47 -2.68 -14.57
CA VAL A 149 -19.78 -4.07 -14.90
C VAL A 149 -20.87 -4.58 -13.99
N THR A 150 -21.94 -5.14 -14.57
CA THR A 150 -23.00 -5.79 -13.80
C THR A 150 -22.79 -7.30 -13.80
N LYS A 151 -22.76 -7.90 -12.60
CA LYS A 151 -22.70 -9.35 -12.40
C LYS A 151 -23.78 -9.76 -11.41
N ASN A 152 -24.64 -10.71 -11.81
CA ASN A 152 -25.69 -11.26 -10.96
C ASN A 152 -26.56 -10.18 -10.28
N GLY A 153 -26.91 -9.13 -11.03
CA GLY A 153 -27.73 -8.02 -10.54
C GLY A 153 -26.99 -6.98 -9.69
N VAL A 154 -25.68 -7.14 -9.45
CA VAL A 154 -24.84 -6.17 -8.75
C VAL A 154 -23.98 -5.40 -9.73
N THR A 155 -24.04 -4.07 -9.68
CA THR A 155 -23.19 -3.19 -10.49
C THR A 155 -21.92 -2.82 -9.73
N PHE A 156 -20.78 -3.18 -10.30
CA PHE A 156 -19.44 -2.78 -9.88
C PHE A 156 -19.02 -1.57 -10.70
N HIS A 157 -18.75 -0.46 -10.02
CA HIS A 157 -18.13 0.70 -10.64
C HIS A 157 -16.62 0.48 -10.78
N VAL A 158 -15.99 1.32 -11.60
CA VAL A 158 -14.52 1.34 -11.75
C VAL A 158 -13.78 1.34 -10.41
N MET A 159 -14.24 2.14 -9.44
CA MET A 159 -13.62 2.20 -8.11
C MET A 159 -13.85 0.91 -7.28
N ASP A 160 -14.96 0.21 -7.47
CA ASP A 160 -15.18 -1.09 -6.83
C ASP A 160 -14.18 -2.13 -7.35
N ILE A 161 -14.00 -2.17 -8.67
CA ILE A 161 -13.06 -3.09 -9.32
C ILE A 161 -11.63 -2.78 -8.89
N LYS A 162 -11.24 -1.50 -8.85
CA LYS A 162 -9.91 -1.08 -8.35
C LYS A 162 -9.69 -1.51 -6.90
N GLY A 163 -10.71 -1.42 -6.04
CA GLY A 163 -10.63 -1.92 -4.66
C GLY A 163 -10.43 -3.42 -4.57
N LEU A 164 -11.22 -4.18 -5.32
CA LEU A 164 -11.14 -5.64 -5.33
C LEU A 164 -9.78 -6.13 -5.86
N VAL A 165 -9.29 -5.58 -6.96
CA VAL A 165 -7.96 -5.91 -7.51
C VAL A 165 -6.86 -5.55 -6.51
N THR A 166 -6.95 -4.40 -5.86
CA THR A 166 -5.97 -4.00 -4.82
C THR A 166 -5.96 -5.01 -3.66
N SER A 167 -7.13 -5.46 -3.19
CA SER A 167 -7.23 -6.46 -2.13
C SER A 167 -6.67 -7.84 -2.54
N ILE A 168 -6.72 -8.19 -3.83
CA ILE A 168 -6.09 -9.42 -4.34
C ILE A 168 -4.56 -9.30 -4.24
N TYR A 169 -4.02 -8.15 -4.65
CA TYR A 169 -2.59 -7.89 -4.63
C TYR A 169 -2.01 -7.86 -3.20
N ASP A 170 -2.79 -7.43 -2.20
CA ASP A 170 -2.43 -7.46 -0.77
C ASP A 170 -2.26 -8.89 -0.24
N GLY A 171 -3.10 -9.82 -0.69
CA GLY A 171 -3.04 -11.24 -0.30
C GLY A 171 -2.16 -12.12 -1.20
N ALA A 172 -1.62 -11.58 -2.29
CA ALA A 172 -0.87 -12.34 -3.29
C ALA A 172 0.64 -12.32 -3.02
N ALA A 173 1.31 -13.44 -3.31
CA ALA A 173 2.76 -13.49 -3.38
C ALA A 173 3.23 -12.92 -4.72
N ILE A 174 3.49 -11.61 -4.78
CA ILE A 174 3.98 -10.93 -5.98
C ILE A 174 5.51 -10.93 -5.96
N GLU A 175 6.12 -11.41 -7.03
CA GLU A 175 7.57 -11.30 -7.20
C GLU A 175 7.97 -9.82 -7.30
N THR A 176 8.98 -9.42 -6.52
CA THR A 176 9.48 -8.05 -6.50
C THR A 176 10.99 -8.04 -6.70
N VAL A 177 11.48 -7.03 -7.42
CA VAL A 177 12.88 -6.63 -7.38
C VAL A 177 12.98 -5.53 -6.35
N PHE A 178 13.22 -5.91 -5.11
CA PHE A 178 13.32 -4.97 -4.00
C PHE A 178 14.73 -4.39 -3.94
N THR A 179 14.85 -3.07 -4.04
CA THR A 179 16.11 -2.35 -3.91
C THR A 179 16.12 -1.45 -2.67
N GLY A 180 17.29 -1.27 -2.07
CA GLY A 180 17.49 -0.55 -0.83
C GLY A 180 17.33 -1.41 0.42
N ALA A 181 17.86 -0.90 1.54
CA ALA A 181 17.86 -1.59 2.83
C ALA A 181 17.30 -0.67 3.92
N ARG A 182 16.62 -1.28 4.90
CA ARG A 182 16.18 -0.56 6.11
C ARG A 182 17.32 -0.55 7.12
N PHE A 183 17.80 0.62 7.50
CA PHE A 183 18.62 0.79 8.70
C PHE A 183 17.79 0.55 9.97
N ASN A 184 18.16 -0.43 10.78
CA ASN A 184 17.48 -0.71 12.06
C ASN A 184 18.31 -0.26 13.27
N GLY A 185 19.43 0.42 13.05
CA GLY A 185 20.27 0.95 14.11
C GLY A 185 19.72 2.23 14.76
N PRO A 186 20.38 2.72 15.82
CA PRO A 186 19.95 3.91 16.55
C PRO A 186 20.26 5.21 15.78
N ASP A 187 19.46 6.26 16.04
CA ASP A 187 19.69 7.59 15.47
C ASP A 187 20.98 8.25 15.97
N THR A 188 21.45 7.89 17.17
CA THR A 188 22.65 8.48 17.77
C THR A 188 23.64 7.40 18.22
N PRO A 189 24.96 7.60 18.04
CA PRO A 189 25.58 8.73 17.34
C PRO A 189 25.38 8.70 15.82
N ALA A 190 25.35 9.87 15.19
CA ALA A 190 25.28 10.01 13.74
C ALA A 190 26.69 9.89 13.15
N ASN A 191 27.18 8.67 13.00
CA ASN A 191 28.51 8.39 12.44
C ASN A 191 28.54 8.79 10.95
N LYS A 192 29.28 9.87 10.64
CA LYS A 192 29.35 10.48 9.32
C LYS A 192 30.80 10.65 8.85
N ASP A 193 30.99 10.63 7.54
CA ASP A 193 32.27 10.94 6.90
C ASP A 193 32.52 12.46 6.81
N GLN A 194 33.68 12.86 6.29
CA GLN A 194 34.07 14.26 6.12
C GLN A 194 33.15 15.08 5.19
N TYR A 195 32.28 14.43 4.42
CA TYR A 195 31.31 15.05 3.54
C TYR A 195 29.89 15.06 4.12
N GLY A 196 29.73 14.59 5.37
CA GLY A 196 28.46 14.56 6.08
C GLY A 196 27.56 13.36 5.74
N ARG A 197 28.06 12.38 4.99
CA ARG A 197 27.33 11.15 4.62
C ARG A 197 27.44 10.12 5.75
N PHE A 198 26.40 9.35 5.99
CA PHE A 198 26.49 8.25 6.96
C PHE A 198 27.52 7.22 6.52
N THR A 199 28.30 6.73 7.48
CA THR A 199 29.31 5.70 7.21
C THR A 199 28.67 4.37 6.83
N ASP A 200 27.54 4.06 7.47
CA ASP A 200 26.67 2.92 7.16
C ASP A 200 25.89 3.16 5.87
N ALA A 201 25.95 2.21 4.93
CA ALA A 201 25.30 2.30 3.63
C ALA A 201 23.76 2.21 3.72
N ALA A 202 23.22 1.36 4.59
CA ALA A 202 21.77 1.25 4.81
C ALA A 202 21.17 2.51 5.43
N ARG A 203 22.01 3.34 6.09
CA ARG A 203 21.62 4.66 6.61
C ARG A 203 21.76 5.79 5.58
N ARG A 204 22.31 5.50 4.40
CA ARG A 204 22.29 6.44 3.26
C ARG A 204 20.92 6.33 2.59
N ASP A 205 20.40 7.49 2.25
CA ASP A 205 19.01 7.77 1.90
C ASP A 205 18.46 6.78 0.87
N LEU A 206 19.22 6.58 -0.21
CA LEU A 206 19.12 5.51 -1.21
C LEU A 206 20.52 5.37 -1.82
N GLY A 207 21.21 4.24 -1.59
CA GLY A 207 22.51 3.95 -2.20
C GLY A 207 23.43 3.09 -1.35
N ALA A 208 23.26 1.77 -1.46
CA ALA A 208 24.32 0.80 -1.31
C ALA A 208 24.94 0.48 -2.68
#